data_AF-A0AAU5LMD6-F1
#
_entry.id   AF-A0AAU5LMD6-F1
#
_cell.length_a   1.000
_cell.length_b   1.000
_cell.length_c   1.000
_cell.angle_alpha   90.00
_cell.angle_beta   90.00
_cell.angle_gamma   90.00
#
_symmetry.space_group_name_H-M   'P 1'
#
loop_
_entity.id
_entity.type
_entity.pdbx_description
1 polymer ?
#
loop_
_entity_poly.entity_id
_entity_poly.type
_entity_poly.pdbx_seq_one_letter_code
_entity_poly.pdbx_strand_id
1 'polypeptide(L)'
;MAEESSLPFFDRTASAAGTFPVGRRGYDKDAVDEAVRGLEAELAEVKTKAEALSTGQAPLLAQLEEAKRQLDATANPTYAGLGDRAAQILRLAQDQAQEALEEAKRESDEMRAQATKEAQALRSTGEREAQDIRTVALTEMDSMRRTAEGDAAEIKRTAETEADEILAAARRKAEQLRLTAEQQASTLKNGALHEAEKIRTAIQRESAALRARLADEREQQAKELADKHAQIAGDTENLTTQMREAAEQSERRVAEATGQATKIRQQAEESAERTLTRARREAEQLLTSARTRAEAELAAASEEAARTKVISARETERLAKRRDGILAQIAGLNDIATNIARQAAELDSATTQLVSSDSAPATPPDTSSPKD
;
A
#
# COMPACT_ATOMS: atom_id res chain seq x y z
N MET A 1 125.71 -41.14 -116.87
CA MET A 1 126.18 -41.05 -118.26
C MET A 1 126.83 -39.69 -118.43
N ALA A 2 128.09 -39.57 -118.84
CA ALA A 2 129.05 -40.64 -119.11
C ALA A 2 130.49 -40.14 -118.91
N GLU A 3 131.35 -41.02 -118.40
CA GLU A 3 132.81 -41.02 -118.56
C GLU A 3 133.12 -42.47 -118.97
N GLU A 4 133.59 -42.73 -120.18
CA GLU A 4 134.97 -42.51 -120.65
C GLU A 4 136.00 -43.32 -119.85
N SER A 5 136.36 -44.48 -120.39
CA SER A 5 137.58 -45.21 -120.06
C SER A 5 138.17 -45.75 -121.35
N SER A 6 139.00 -44.91 -121.99
CA SER A 6 139.79 -45.28 -123.16
C SER A 6 141.02 -46.08 -122.74
N LEU A 7 141.44 -47.04 -123.57
CA LEU A 7 142.60 -47.91 -123.31
C LEU A 7 143.91 -47.27 -123.81
N PRO A 8 144.86 -46.91 -122.93
CA PRO A 8 146.27 -46.76 -123.30
C PRO A 8 146.92 -48.16 -123.31
N PHE A 9 146.90 -48.83 -124.46
CA PHE A 9 147.20 -50.27 -124.56
C PHE A 9 148.70 -50.63 -124.58
N PHE A 10 149.57 -49.66 -124.85
CA PHE A 10 151.05 -49.68 -124.71
C PHE A 10 151.47 -48.25 -124.29
N ASP A 11 152.57 -47.93 -123.62
CA ASP A 11 153.92 -48.51 -123.41
C ASP A 11 154.40 -47.96 -122.02
N ARG A 12 155.26 -48.56 -121.19
CA ARG A 12 156.72 -48.72 -121.40
C ARG A 12 157.44 -49.55 -120.31
N THR A 13 156.72 -50.32 -119.49
CA THR A 13 157.32 -51.18 -118.45
C THR A 13 157.43 -52.67 -118.85
N ALA A 14 157.32 -52.98 -120.14
CA ALA A 14 157.45 -54.34 -120.71
C ALA A 14 158.88 -54.95 -120.64
N SER A 15 159.74 -54.44 -119.75
CA SER A 15 161.06 -55.00 -119.42
C SER A 15 161.03 -55.78 -118.09
N ALA A 16 159.88 -56.36 -117.73
CA ALA A 16 159.72 -57.22 -116.56
C ALA A 16 160.49 -58.56 -116.68
N ALA A 17 160.89 -58.94 -117.89
CA ALA A 17 162.04 -59.83 -118.10
C ALA A 17 163.34 -59.02 -117.85
N GLY A 18 163.62 -58.73 -116.58
CA GLY A 18 164.69 -57.84 -116.15
C GLY A 18 166.09 -58.39 -116.43
N THR A 19 166.62 -58.10 -117.63
CA THR A 19 168.00 -58.32 -118.09
C THR A 19 168.69 -59.56 -117.48
N PHE A 20 168.26 -60.75 -117.91
CA PHE A 20 168.93 -62.01 -117.55
C PHE A 20 170.45 -61.88 -117.81
N PRO A 21 171.32 -62.16 -116.84
CA PRO A 21 172.76 -61.94 -117.00
C PRO A 21 173.33 -62.84 -118.11
N VAL A 22 174.24 -62.29 -118.92
CA VAL A 22 174.78 -62.97 -120.11
C VAL A 22 176.18 -63.49 -119.80
N GLY A 23 176.29 -64.80 -119.56
CA GLY A 23 177.56 -65.50 -119.47
C GLY A 23 178.24 -65.64 -120.83
N ARG A 24 179.52 -66.05 -120.83
CA ARG A 24 180.36 -66.16 -122.05
C ARG A 24 179.85 -67.09 -123.16
N ARG A 25 178.71 -67.76 -123.00
CA ARG A 25 178.02 -68.58 -124.03
C ARG A 25 176.48 -68.46 -124.04
N GLY A 26 175.88 -67.47 -123.37
CA GLY A 26 174.41 -67.27 -123.40
C GLY A 26 173.84 -66.67 -122.10
N TYR A 27 172.50 -66.54 -122.04
CA TYR A 27 171.78 -66.14 -120.84
C TYR A 27 171.94 -67.16 -119.71
N ASP A 28 172.00 -66.66 -118.48
CA ASP A 28 172.04 -67.48 -117.26
C ASP A 28 170.71 -68.20 -117.04
N LYS A 29 170.77 -69.50 -116.73
CA LYS A 29 169.60 -70.38 -116.72
C LYS A 29 168.83 -70.28 -115.41
N ASP A 30 169.54 -70.18 -114.29
CA ASP A 30 168.94 -70.21 -112.96
C ASP A 30 168.08 -68.94 -112.73
N ALA A 31 168.49 -67.81 -113.31
CA ALA A 31 167.72 -66.56 -113.31
C ALA A 31 166.41 -66.63 -114.12
N VAL A 32 166.34 -67.49 -115.15
CA VAL A 32 165.11 -67.70 -115.94
C VAL A 32 164.16 -68.64 -115.20
N ASP A 33 164.67 -69.75 -114.65
CA ASP A 33 163.87 -70.75 -113.93
C ASP A 33 163.26 -70.17 -112.63
N GLU A 34 163.85 -69.12 -112.05
CA GLU A 34 163.30 -68.34 -110.93
C GLU A 34 162.16 -67.41 -111.38
N ALA A 35 162.34 -66.68 -112.49
CA ALA A 35 161.33 -65.77 -113.03
C ALA A 35 160.08 -66.49 -113.54
N VAL A 36 160.24 -67.69 -114.13
CA VAL A 36 159.11 -68.54 -114.54
C VAL A 36 158.29 -68.98 -113.33
N ARG A 37 158.94 -69.41 -112.23
CA ARG A 37 158.25 -69.77 -110.98
C ARG A 37 157.47 -68.59 -110.38
N GLY A 38 157.98 -67.37 -110.50
CA GLY A 38 157.26 -66.15 -110.11
C GLY A 38 155.96 -65.96 -110.90
N LEU A 39 156.02 -66.03 -112.23
CA LEU A 39 154.85 -65.88 -113.11
C LEU A 39 153.82 -67.02 -112.94
N GLU A 40 154.26 -68.25 -112.68
CA GLU A 40 153.36 -69.37 -112.36
C GLU A 40 152.62 -69.16 -111.03
N ALA A 41 153.28 -68.57 -110.02
CA ALA A 41 152.64 -68.23 -108.76
C ALA A 41 151.60 -67.10 -108.90
N GLU A 42 151.91 -66.02 -109.63
CA GLU A 42 150.95 -64.95 -109.93
C GLU A 42 149.73 -65.48 -110.70
N LEU A 43 149.94 -66.37 -111.67
CA LEU A 43 148.86 -66.95 -112.46
C LEU A 43 147.96 -67.91 -111.64
N ALA A 44 148.48 -68.55 -110.60
CA ALA A 44 147.69 -69.29 -109.63
C ALA A 44 146.87 -68.37 -108.70
N GLU A 45 147.45 -67.25 -108.26
CA GLU A 45 146.76 -66.25 -107.43
C GLU A 45 145.60 -65.58 -108.19
N VAL A 46 145.80 -65.24 -109.47
CA VAL A 46 144.74 -64.66 -110.32
C VAL A 46 143.59 -65.66 -110.54
N LYS A 47 143.88 -66.96 -110.73
CA LYS A 47 142.84 -67.99 -110.87
C LYS A 47 142.00 -68.15 -109.62
N THR A 48 142.63 -68.29 -108.45
CA THR A 48 141.90 -68.45 -107.18
C THR A 48 141.03 -67.22 -106.86
N LYS A 49 141.49 -66.00 -107.19
CA LYS A 49 140.68 -64.78 -107.13
C LYS A 49 139.47 -64.81 -108.08
N ALA A 50 139.64 -65.28 -109.32
CA ALA A 50 138.54 -65.37 -110.28
C ALA A 50 137.48 -66.41 -109.86
N GLU A 51 137.91 -67.57 -109.35
CA GLU A 51 137.01 -68.61 -108.83
C GLU A 51 136.21 -68.10 -107.62
N ALA A 52 136.88 -67.44 -106.67
CA ALA A 52 136.24 -66.82 -105.51
C ALA A 52 135.18 -65.76 -105.89
N LEU A 53 135.47 -64.91 -106.88
CA LEU A 53 134.48 -63.93 -107.38
C LEU A 53 133.28 -64.63 -108.04
N SER A 54 133.50 -65.70 -108.83
CA SER A 54 132.41 -66.44 -109.48
C SER A 54 131.47 -67.10 -108.46
N THR A 55 132.03 -67.67 -107.38
CA THR A 55 131.24 -68.29 -106.30
C THR A 55 130.49 -67.26 -105.45
N GLY A 56 131.03 -66.05 -105.29
CA GLY A 56 130.32 -64.93 -104.66
C GLY A 56 129.19 -64.33 -105.51
N GLN A 57 129.22 -64.50 -106.84
CA GLN A 57 128.23 -63.90 -107.74
C GLN A 57 126.88 -64.63 -107.75
N ALA A 58 126.88 -65.95 -107.58
CA ALA A 58 125.67 -66.78 -107.57
C ALA A 58 124.63 -66.41 -106.47
N PRO A 59 124.99 -66.26 -105.18
CA PRO A 59 124.01 -65.91 -104.13
C PRO A 59 123.43 -64.50 -104.30
N LEU A 60 124.19 -63.55 -104.84
CA LEU A 60 123.72 -62.18 -105.11
C LEU A 60 122.62 -62.15 -106.18
N LEU A 61 122.76 -62.96 -107.24
CA LEU A 61 121.73 -63.10 -108.26
C LEU A 61 120.45 -63.76 -107.72
N ALA A 62 120.57 -64.74 -106.83
CA ALA A 62 119.42 -65.37 -106.18
C ALA A 62 118.63 -64.38 -105.30
N GLN A 63 119.32 -63.52 -104.54
CA GLN A 63 118.68 -62.45 -103.76
C GLN A 63 117.99 -61.41 -104.66
N LEU A 64 118.60 -61.08 -105.81
CA LEU A 64 118.05 -60.11 -106.75
C LEU A 64 116.77 -60.60 -107.43
N GLU A 65 116.70 -61.88 -107.82
CA GLU A 65 115.46 -62.49 -108.37
C GLU A 65 114.35 -62.64 -107.32
N GLU A 66 114.68 -62.94 -106.06
CA GLU A 66 113.68 -63.01 -105.00
C GLU A 66 113.12 -61.61 -104.64
N ALA A 67 113.98 -60.58 -104.60
CA ALA A 67 113.54 -59.19 -104.43
C ALA A 67 112.63 -58.72 -105.58
N LYS A 68 112.91 -59.10 -106.84
CA LYS A 68 112.02 -58.84 -107.98
C LYS A 68 110.64 -59.46 -107.77
N ARG A 69 110.56 -60.74 -107.40
CA ARG A 69 109.27 -61.44 -107.18
C ARG A 69 108.38 -60.74 -106.15
N GLN A 70 108.98 -60.24 -105.07
CA GLN A 70 108.26 -59.48 -104.04
C GLN A 70 107.76 -58.13 -104.57
N LEU A 71 108.54 -57.48 -105.45
CA LEU A 71 108.13 -56.27 -106.16
C LEU A 71 107.00 -56.53 -107.16
N ASP A 72 107.11 -57.58 -107.98
CA ASP A 72 106.13 -57.97 -109.00
C ASP A 72 104.79 -58.38 -108.38
N ALA A 73 104.81 -59.12 -107.27
CA ALA A 73 103.61 -59.45 -106.49
C ALA A 73 102.93 -58.21 -105.88
N THR A 74 103.68 -57.12 -105.68
CA THR A 74 103.15 -55.83 -105.21
C THR A 74 102.65 -54.96 -106.37
N ALA A 75 103.29 -55.03 -107.53
CA ALA A 75 102.97 -54.24 -108.73
C ALA A 75 101.79 -54.81 -109.54
N ASN A 76 101.63 -56.14 -109.59
CA ASN A 76 100.59 -56.84 -110.34
C ASN A 76 99.67 -57.66 -109.40
N PRO A 77 98.85 -57.00 -108.56
CA PRO A 77 98.00 -57.68 -107.58
C PRO A 77 96.97 -58.59 -108.25
N THR A 78 97.08 -59.89 -108.01
CA THR A 78 96.20 -60.91 -108.60
C THR A 78 94.85 -60.97 -107.87
N TYR A 79 93.78 -61.37 -108.57
CA TYR A 79 92.41 -61.43 -108.03
C TYR A 79 92.27 -62.22 -106.71
N ALA A 80 93.10 -63.25 -106.48
CA ALA A 80 93.12 -63.99 -105.22
C ALA A 80 93.53 -63.10 -104.03
N GLY A 81 94.64 -62.36 -104.16
CA GLY A 81 95.13 -61.47 -103.10
C GLY A 81 94.24 -60.25 -102.84
N LEU A 82 93.42 -59.85 -103.83
CA LEU A 82 92.33 -58.89 -103.61
C LEU A 82 91.23 -59.47 -102.72
N GLY A 83 90.90 -60.76 -102.85
CA GLY A 83 89.98 -61.46 -101.96
C GLY A 83 90.49 -61.52 -100.52
N ASP A 84 91.75 -61.92 -100.32
CA ASP A 84 92.37 -61.97 -98.99
C ASP A 84 92.46 -60.58 -98.34
N ARG A 85 92.83 -59.55 -99.11
CA ARG A 85 92.89 -58.16 -98.60
C ARG A 85 91.49 -57.61 -98.30
N ALA A 86 90.47 -57.94 -99.09
CA ALA A 86 89.08 -57.59 -98.79
C ALA A 86 88.56 -58.32 -97.53
N ALA A 87 88.92 -59.60 -97.33
CA ALA A 87 88.59 -60.35 -96.13
C ALA A 87 89.30 -59.79 -94.87
N GLN A 88 90.55 -59.33 -95.00
CA GLN A 88 91.26 -58.61 -93.93
C GLN A 88 90.58 -57.27 -93.60
N ILE A 89 90.18 -56.48 -94.60
CA ILE A 89 89.45 -55.21 -94.39
C ILE A 89 88.10 -55.46 -93.74
N LEU A 90 87.35 -56.48 -94.17
CA LEU A 90 86.06 -56.85 -93.57
C LEU A 90 86.22 -57.32 -92.13
N ARG A 91 87.24 -58.15 -91.82
CA ARG A 91 87.53 -58.55 -90.44
C ARG A 91 87.90 -57.34 -89.57
N LEU A 92 88.84 -56.50 -90.03
CA LEU A 92 89.22 -55.27 -89.31
C LEU A 92 88.01 -54.35 -89.08
N ALA A 93 87.13 -54.20 -90.07
CA ALA A 93 85.91 -53.40 -89.94
C ALA A 93 84.87 -54.04 -88.99
N GLN A 94 84.79 -55.37 -88.92
CA GLN A 94 83.96 -56.07 -87.93
C GLN A 94 84.55 -55.93 -86.52
N ASP A 95 85.87 -56.07 -86.37
CA ASP A 95 86.57 -55.90 -85.09
C ASP A 95 86.40 -54.46 -84.57
N GLN A 96 86.61 -53.44 -85.43
CA GLN A 96 86.35 -52.03 -85.11
C GLN A 96 84.88 -51.72 -84.83
N ALA A 97 83.94 -52.31 -85.58
CA ALA A 97 82.51 -52.13 -85.32
C ALA A 97 82.08 -52.79 -83.99
N GLN A 98 82.69 -53.91 -83.61
CA GLN A 98 82.45 -54.53 -82.31
C GLN A 98 83.09 -53.72 -81.18
N GLU A 99 84.31 -53.22 -81.36
CA GLU A 99 84.98 -52.32 -80.40
C GLU A 99 84.14 -51.06 -80.13
N ALA A 100 83.67 -50.38 -81.19
CA ALA A 100 82.76 -49.25 -81.07
C ALA A 100 81.40 -49.60 -80.42
N LEU A 101 80.87 -50.80 -80.67
CA LEU A 101 79.65 -51.31 -80.01
C LEU A 101 79.88 -51.73 -78.55
N GLU A 102 81.11 -52.02 -78.13
CA GLU A 102 81.46 -52.25 -76.73
C GLU A 102 81.74 -50.94 -76.00
N GLU A 103 82.41 -49.98 -76.64
CA GLU A 103 82.63 -48.63 -76.13
C GLU A 103 81.29 -47.90 -75.89
N ALA A 104 80.40 -47.87 -76.89
CA ALA A 104 79.08 -47.25 -76.75
C ALA A 104 78.18 -47.93 -75.69
N LYS A 105 78.40 -49.23 -75.40
CA LYS A 105 77.72 -49.91 -74.27
C LYS A 105 78.29 -49.45 -72.93
N ARG A 106 79.63 -49.39 -72.80
CA ARG A 106 80.30 -48.90 -71.59
C ARG A 106 79.87 -47.46 -71.29
N GLU A 107 79.91 -46.57 -72.28
CA GLU A 107 79.42 -45.19 -72.15
C GLU A 107 77.94 -45.13 -71.75
N SER A 108 77.07 -45.96 -72.36
CA SER A 108 75.65 -45.99 -72.00
C SER A 108 75.40 -46.48 -70.57
N ASP A 109 76.13 -47.50 -70.11
CA ASP A 109 75.98 -48.04 -68.76
C ASP A 109 76.66 -47.17 -67.69
N GLU A 110 77.76 -46.47 -68.02
CA GLU A 110 78.35 -45.42 -67.18
C GLU A 110 77.41 -44.21 -67.05
N MET A 111 76.81 -43.76 -68.16
CA MET A 111 75.81 -42.67 -68.16
C MET A 111 74.57 -43.06 -67.34
N ARG A 112 74.11 -44.32 -67.41
CA ARG A 112 73.04 -44.84 -66.56
C ARG A 112 73.44 -44.91 -65.09
N ALA A 113 74.66 -45.36 -64.77
CA ALA A 113 75.15 -45.42 -63.40
C ALA A 113 75.26 -44.01 -62.79
N GLN A 114 75.74 -43.03 -63.55
CA GLN A 114 75.81 -41.64 -63.10
C GLN A 114 74.42 -41.01 -62.97
N ALA A 115 73.52 -41.17 -63.95
CA ALA A 115 72.16 -40.64 -63.89
C ALA A 115 71.32 -41.26 -62.75
N THR A 116 71.49 -42.56 -62.46
CA THR A 116 70.81 -43.20 -61.32
C THR A 116 71.35 -42.73 -59.97
N LYS A 117 72.67 -42.52 -59.86
CA LYS A 117 73.33 -41.92 -58.69
C LYS A 117 72.90 -40.47 -58.45
N GLU A 118 72.82 -39.66 -59.50
CA GLU A 118 72.29 -38.28 -59.43
C GLU A 118 70.82 -38.26 -59.02
N ALA A 119 70.00 -39.13 -59.61
CA ALA A 119 68.58 -39.27 -59.25
C ALA A 119 68.37 -39.84 -57.83
N GLN A 120 69.35 -40.53 -57.24
CA GLN A 120 69.33 -40.92 -55.82
C GLN A 120 69.76 -39.75 -54.92
N ALA A 121 70.82 -39.03 -55.29
CA ALA A 121 71.28 -37.85 -54.56
C ALA A 121 70.19 -36.77 -54.48
N LEU A 122 69.58 -36.42 -55.61
CA LEU A 122 68.50 -35.43 -55.69
C LEU A 122 67.29 -35.81 -54.83
N ARG A 123 66.91 -37.11 -54.81
CA ARG A 123 65.85 -37.60 -53.92
C ARG A 123 66.22 -37.48 -52.45
N SER A 124 67.42 -37.90 -52.05
CA SER A 124 67.85 -37.79 -50.65
C SER A 124 68.01 -36.34 -50.18
N THR A 125 68.34 -35.40 -51.08
CA THR A 125 68.31 -33.96 -50.78
C THR A 125 66.88 -33.46 -50.62
N GLY A 126 65.98 -33.71 -51.57
CA GLY A 126 64.59 -33.27 -51.50
C GLY A 126 63.80 -33.88 -50.32
N GLU A 127 64.12 -35.12 -49.92
CA GLU A 127 63.56 -35.76 -48.72
C GLU A 127 63.98 -35.03 -47.43
N ARG A 128 65.25 -34.58 -47.34
CA ARG A 128 65.75 -33.77 -46.21
C ARG A 128 65.14 -32.39 -46.20
N GLU A 129 65.15 -31.68 -47.34
CA GLU A 129 64.54 -30.35 -47.47
C GLU A 129 63.06 -30.38 -47.08
N ALA A 130 62.29 -31.38 -47.53
CA ALA A 130 60.90 -31.57 -47.13
C ALA A 130 60.73 -31.88 -45.63
N GLN A 131 61.65 -32.64 -45.03
CA GLN A 131 61.64 -32.94 -43.59
C GLN A 131 62.02 -31.72 -42.75
N ASP A 132 62.97 -30.89 -43.21
CA ASP A 132 63.39 -29.66 -42.55
C ASP A 132 62.27 -28.60 -42.63
N ILE A 133 61.68 -28.37 -43.82
CA ILE A 133 60.51 -27.49 -44.01
C ILE A 133 59.36 -27.94 -43.10
N ARG A 134 59.06 -29.25 -43.05
CA ARG A 134 58.02 -29.80 -42.16
C ARG A 134 58.34 -29.58 -40.68
N THR A 135 59.62 -29.65 -40.29
CA THR A 135 60.05 -29.45 -38.90
C THR A 135 59.91 -27.97 -38.51
N VAL A 136 60.38 -27.05 -39.36
CA VAL A 136 60.21 -25.60 -39.14
C VAL A 136 58.75 -25.23 -39.04
N ALA A 137 57.92 -25.63 -40.01
CA ALA A 137 56.49 -25.33 -40.02
C ALA A 137 55.76 -25.87 -38.77
N LEU A 138 56.09 -27.07 -38.28
CA LEU A 138 55.54 -27.60 -37.03
C LEU A 138 55.97 -26.77 -35.81
N THR A 139 57.24 -26.35 -35.73
CA THR A 139 57.70 -25.49 -34.62
C THR A 139 57.09 -24.10 -34.65
N GLU A 140 56.86 -23.52 -35.84
CA GLU A 140 56.15 -22.25 -36.00
C GLU A 140 54.67 -22.37 -35.62
N MET A 141 53.98 -23.45 -36.01
CA MET A 141 52.61 -23.73 -35.62
C MET A 141 52.46 -23.96 -34.11
N ASP A 142 53.37 -24.70 -33.47
CA ASP A 142 53.39 -24.88 -32.01
C ASP A 142 53.69 -23.56 -31.28
N SER A 143 54.56 -22.70 -31.84
CA SER A 143 54.84 -21.36 -31.31
C SER A 143 53.61 -20.45 -31.40
N MET A 144 53.01 -20.33 -32.59
CA MET A 144 51.78 -19.55 -32.80
C MET A 144 50.62 -20.04 -31.92
N ARG A 145 50.46 -21.36 -31.74
CA ARG A 145 49.43 -21.90 -30.84
C ARG A 145 49.69 -21.49 -29.39
N ARG A 146 50.93 -21.59 -28.89
CA ARG A 146 51.27 -21.18 -27.52
C ARG A 146 51.06 -19.68 -27.28
N THR A 147 51.38 -18.84 -28.26
CA THR A 147 51.08 -17.40 -28.18
C THR A 147 49.57 -17.17 -28.10
N ALA A 148 48.78 -17.76 -29.01
CA ALA A 148 47.32 -17.60 -29.00
C ALA A 148 46.65 -18.18 -27.74
N GLU A 149 47.17 -19.29 -27.19
CA GLU A 149 46.74 -19.86 -25.91
C GLU A 149 47.06 -18.91 -24.73
N GLY A 150 48.22 -18.24 -24.76
CA GLY A 150 48.63 -17.22 -23.78
C GLY A 150 47.77 -15.96 -23.86
N ASP A 151 47.65 -15.37 -25.04
CA ASP A 151 46.86 -14.16 -25.30
C ASP A 151 45.39 -14.38 -24.89
N ALA A 152 44.81 -15.52 -25.24
CA ALA A 152 43.44 -15.88 -24.85
C ALA A 152 43.28 -16.06 -23.32
N ALA A 153 44.30 -16.58 -22.64
CA ALA A 153 44.30 -16.70 -21.18
C ALA A 153 44.47 -15.34 -20.48
N GLU A 154 45.23 -14.41 -21.06
CA GLU A 154 45.37 -13.04 -20.56
C GLU A 154 44.07 -12.24 -20.76
N ILE A 155 43.52 -12.22 -21.98
CA ILE A 155 42.23 -11.59 -22.30
C ILE A 155 41.11 -12.14 -21.41
N LYS A 156 41.11 -13.45 -21.13
CA LYS A 156 40.16 -14.04 -20.19
C LYS A 156 40.35 -13.50 -18.78
N ARG A 157 41.59 -13.46 -18.25
CA ARG A 157 41.89 -12.97 -16.91
C ARG A 157 41.53 -11.49 -16.73
N THR A 158 41.81 -10.64 -17.73
CA THR A 158 41.45 -9.22 -17.66
C THR A 158 39.93 -9.05 -17.66
N ALA A 159 39.21 -9.74 -18.57
CA ALA A 159 37.75 -9.71 -18.62
C ALA A 159 37.09 -10.24 -17.33
N GLU A 160 37.62 -11.31 -16.72
CA GLU A 160 37.16 -11.81 -15.41
C GLU A 160 37.39 -10.77 -14.30
N THR A 161 38.54 -10.09 -14.29
CA THR A 161 38.89 -9.06 -13.30
C THR A 161 38.01 -7.81 -13.45
N GLU A 162 37.84 -7.30 -14.68
CA GLU A 162 36.97 -6.16 -14.98
C GLU A 162 35.51 -6.45 -14.63
N ALA A 163 35.02 -7.67 -14.91
CA ALA A 163 33.68 -8.09 -14.53
C ALA A 163 33.48 -8.10 -13.01
N ASP A 164 34.43 -8.63 -12.24
CA ASP A 164 34.37 -8.62 -10.78
C ASP A 164 34.46 -7.21 -10.18
N GLU A 165 35.28 -6.31 -10.76
CA GLU A 165 35.34 -4.90 -10.36
C GLU A 165 34.00 -4.17 -10.64
N ILE A 166 33.41 -4.37 -11.82
CA ILE A 166 32.11 -3.80 -12.19
C ILE A 166 31.01 -4.34 -11.25
N LEU A 167 31.00 -5.64 -10.95
CA LEU A 167 30.05 -6.25 -10.02
C LEU A 167 30.24 -5.74 -8.59
N ALA A 168 31.48 -5.56 -8.13
CA ALA A 168 31.79 -4.99 -6.83
C ALA A 168 31.34 -3.51 -6.73
N ALA A 169 31.60 -2.70 -7.76
CA ALA A 169 31.15 -1.31 -7.83
C ALA A 169 29.62 -1.21 -7.86
N ALA A 170 28.95 -2.04 -8.66
CA ALA A 170 27.49 -2.11 -8.73
C ALA A 170 26.87 -2.50 -7.38
N ARG A 171 27.41 -3.51 -6.69
CA ARG A 171 26.97 -3.93 -5.34
C ARG A 171 27.15 -2.82 -4.31
N ARG A 172 28.30 -2.14 -4.28
CA ARG A 172 28.54 -0.98 -3.38
C ARG A 172 27.54 0.14 -3.63
N LYS A 173 27.28 0.48 -4.90
CA LYS A 173 26.33 1.53 -5.28
C LYS A 173 24.87 1.17 -4.94
N ALA A 174 24.48 -0.09 -5.13
CA ALA A 174 23.16 -0.59 -4.75
C ALA A 174 22.95 -0.51 -3.23
N GLU A 175 23.93 -0.92 -2.44
CA GLU A 175 23.86 -0.87 -0.97
C GLU A 175 23.85 0.58 -0.45
N GLN A 176 24.65 1.48 -1.04
CA GLN A 176 24.61 2.91 -0.72
C GLN A 176 23.22 3.51 -1.00
N LEU A 177 22.60 3.16 -2.14
CA LEU A 177 21.24 3.59 -2.48
C LEU A 177 20.20 3.01 -1.50
N ARG A 178 20.32 1.74 -1.11
CA ARG A 178 19.44 1.09 -0.12
C ARG A 178 19.50 1.80 1.23
N LEU A 179 20.70 2.02 1.77
CA LEU A 179 20.92 2.72 3.04
C LEU A 179 20.40 4.17 2.99
N THR A 180 20.61 4.88 1.87
CA THR A 180 20.09 6.24 1.67
C THR A 180 18.56 6.27 1.66
N ALA A 181 17.92 5.33 0.96
CA ALA A 181 16.47 5.21 0.90
C ALA A 181 15.86 4.82 2.25
N GLU A 182 16.51 3.92 3.01
CA GLU A 182 16.09 3.54 4.36
C GLU A 182 16.21 4.70 5.36
N GLN A 183 17.29 5.49 5.28
CA GLN A 183 17.45 6.70 6.09
C GLN A 183 16.38 7.76 5.74
N GLN A 184 16.10 7.97 4.45
CA GLN A 184 15.05 8.89 3.99
C GLN A 184 13.65 8.43 4.43
N ALA A 185 13.32 7.15 4.27
CA ALA A 185 12.05 6.58 4.69
C ALA A 185 11.87 6.63 6.22
N SER A 186 12.92 6.35 7.00
CA SER A 186 12.93 6.50 8.45
C SER A 186 12.70 7.96 8.88
N THR A 187 13.40 8.91 8.25
CA THR A 187 13.25 10.35 8.51
C THR A 187 11.82 10.82 8.20
N LEU A 188 11.27 10.45 7.05
CA LEU A 188 9.90 10.78 6.64
C LEU A 188 8.87 10.18 7.60
N LYS A 189 9.02 8.91 7.97
CA LYS A 189 8.15 8.22 8.93
C LYS A 189 8.15 8.91 10.30
N ASN A 190 9.32 9.25 10.81
CA ASN A 190 9.46 9.88 12.12
C ASN A 190 8.90 11.31 12.12
N GLY A 191 9.10 12.07 11.03
CA GLY A 191 8.45 13.37 10.83
C GLY A 191 6.92 13.26 10.79
N ALA A 192 6.38 12.31 10.01
CA ALA A 192 4.94 12.09 9.92
C ALA A 192 4.31 11.67 11.27
N LEU A 193 5.00 10.83 12.05
CA LEU A 193 4.56 10.46 13.41
C LEU A 193 4.56 11.66 14.35
N HIS A 194 5.58 12.52 14.29
CA HIS A 194 5.68 13.71 15.13
C HIS A 194 4.62 14.78 14.79
N GLU A 195 4.33 15.01 13.51
CA GLU A 195 3.22 15.89 13.10
C GLU A 195 1.85 15.30 13.47
N ALA A 196 1.66 13.98 13.34
CA ALA A 196 0.44 13.32 13.82
C ALA A 196 0.25 13.46 15.34
N GLU A 197 1.32 13.43 16.13
CA GLU A 197 1.29 13.68 17.58
C GLU A 197 1.00 15.15 17.92
N LYS A 198 1.56 16.12 17.18
CA LYS A 198 1.19 17.54 17.31
C LYS A 198 -0.28 17.77 17.02
N ILE A 199 -0.80 17.22 15.92
CA ILE A 199 -2.22 17.32 15.54
C ILE A 199 -3.09 16.67 16.62
N ARG A 200 -2.73 15.47 17.10
CA ARG A 200 -3.47 14.78 18.18
C ARG A 200 -3.50 15.58 19.48
N THR A 201 -2.37 16.15 19.89
CA THR A 201 -2.28 16.95 21.13
C THR A 201 -2.98 18.31 21.00
N ALA A 202 -2.98 18.92 19.82
CA ALA A 202 -3.78 20.11 19.53
C ALA A 202 -5.29 19.80 19.64
N ILE A 203 -5.77 18.76 18.95
CA ILE A 203 -7.17 18.30 19.03
C ILE A 203 -7.56 17.95 20.47
N GLN A 204 -6.70 17.31 21.24
CA GLN A 204 -6.96 17.02 22.66
C GLN A 204 -7.11 18.29 23.50
N ARG A 205 -6.27 19.31 23.29
CA ARG A 205 -6.37 20.61 23.99
C ARG A 205 -7.64 21.36 23.61
N GLU A 206 -7.97 21.43 22.33
CA GLU A 206 -9.20 22.07 21.84
C GLU A 206 -10.44 21.34 22.36
N SER A 207 -10.46 20.01 22.29
CA SER A 207 -11.54 19.18 22.81
C SER A 207 -11.69 19.29 24.34
N ALA A 208 -10.61 19.54 25.08
CA ALA A 208 -10.67 19.87 26.51
C ALA A 208 -11.24 21.28 26.76
N ALA A 209 -10.78 22.28 26.01
CA ALA A 209 -11.25 23.66 26.12
C ALA A 209 -12.75 23.80 25.76
N LEU A 210 -13.23 23.08 24.75
CA LEU A 210 -14.65 23.02 24.39
C LEU A 210 -15.50 22.36 25.48
N ARG A 211 -15.00 21.29 26.14
CA ARG A 211 -15.69 20.69 27.31
C ARG A 211 -15.72 21.62 28.51
N ALA A 212 -14.65 22.38 28.77
CA ALA A 212 -14.60 23.37 29.84
C ALA A 212 -15.65 24.47 29.61
N ARG A 213 -15.64 25.11 28.43
CA ARG A 213 -16.65 26.13 28.08
C ARG A 213 -18.08 25.62 28.21
N LEU A 214 -18.36 24.40 27.73
CA LEU A 214 -19.69 23.80 27.85
C LEU A 214 -20.08 23.47 29.31
N ALA A 215 -19.10 23.23 30.20
CA ALA A 215 -19.36 23.11 31.62
C ALA A 215 -19.64 24.49 32.25
N ASP A 216 -18.82 25.49 31.95
CA ASP A 216 -18.98 26.88 32.42
C ASP A 216 -20.34 27.47 32.00
N GLU A 217 -20.72 27.30 30.72
CA GLU A 217 -22.02 27.71 30.18
C GLU A 217 -23.19 27.02 30.88
N ARG A 218 -23.07 25.72 31.18
CA ARG A 218 -24.11 24.98 31.90
C ARG A 218 -24.18 25.32 33.38
N GLU A 219 -23.06 25.68 34.02
CA GLU A 219 -23.06 26.21 35.39
C GLU A 219 -23.68 27.60 35.45
N GLN A 220 -23.39 28.47 34.48
CA GLN A 220 -24.03 29.79 34.34
C GLN A 220 -25.53 29.66 34.12
N GLN A 221 -25.98 28.80 33.20
CA GLN A 221 -27.41 28.53 32.99
C GLN A 221 -28.08 27.93 34.23
N ALA A 222 -27.41 27.04 34.97
CA ALA A 222 -27.95 26.47 36.20
C ALA A 222 -28.09 27.53 37.31
N LYS A 223 -27.13 28.46 37.43
CA LYS A 223 -27.21 29.61 38.35
C LYS A 223 -28.33 30.57 37.94
N GLU A 224 -28.40 30.99 36.68
CA GLU A 224 -29.44 31.90 36.18
C GLU A 224 -30.85 31.33 36.39
N LEU A 225 -31.03 30.01 36.20
CA LEU A 225 -32.28 29.33 36.52
C LEU A 225 -32.55 29.26 38.03
N ALA A 226 -31.54 28.97 38.85
CA ALA A 226 -31.68 28.94 40.31
C ALA A 226 -32.02 30.32 40.88
N ASP A 227 -31.37 31.39 40.40
CA ASP A 227 -31.62 32.78 40.80
C ASP A 227 -33.03 33.20 40.40
N LYS A 228 -33.49 32.86 39.19
CA LYS A 228 -34.87 33.08 38.74
C LYS A 228 -35.89 32.30 39.58
N HIS A 229 -35.60 31.05 39.92
CA HIS A 229 -36.47 30.26 40.80
C HIS A 229 -36.51 30.82 42.23
N ALA A 230 -35.39 31.29 42.77
CA ALA A 230 -35.32 31.94 44.08
C ALA A 230 -36.08 33.28 44.10
N GLN A 231 -35.96 34.08 43.03
CA GLN A 231 -36.75 35.31 42.86
C GLN A 231 -38.26 34.99 42.82
N ILE A 232 -38.70 34.06 41.97
CA ILE A 232 -40.11 33.67 41.87
C ILE A 232 -40.63 33.11 43.20
N ALA A 233 -39.82 32.33 43.93
CA ALA A 233 -40.17 31.85 45.26
C ALA A 233 -40.37 33.02 46.25
N GLY A 234 -39.43 33.96 46.31
CA GLY A 234 -39.56 35.16 47.16
C GLY A 234 -40.74 36.05 46.78
N ASP A 235 -40.98 36.27 45.48
CA ASP A 235 -42.14 37.04 44.99
C ASP A 235 -43.47 36.34 45.33
N THR A 236 -43.52 35.01 45.29
CA THR A 236 -44.72 34.25 45.71
C THR A 236 -44.89 34.17 47.23
N GLU A 237 -43.82 34.13 48.02
CA GLU A 237 -43.88 34.23 49.49
C GLU A 237 -44.36 35.63 49.93
N ASN A 238 -43.83 36.69 49.30
CA ASN A 238 -44.29 38.06 49.50
C ASN A 238 -45.76 38.22 49.12
N LEU A 239 -46.18 37.72 47.95
CA LEU A 239 -47.57 37.81 47.49
C LEU A 239 -48.53 37.00 48.36
N THR A 240 -48.16 35.78 48.78
CA THR A 240 -49.00 34.97 49.67
C THR A 240 -49.08 35.56 51.08
N THR A 241 -48.03 36.21 51.57
CA THR A 241 -48.05 36.98 52.81
C THR A 241 -48.99 38.19 52.69
N GLN A 242 -48.89 38.99 51.62
CA GLN A 242 -49.81 40.11 51.37
C GLN A 242 -51.26 39.66 51.24
N MET A 243 -51.52 38.54 50.56
CA MET A 243 -52.87 37.97 50.44
C MET A 243 -53.40 37.46 51.78
N ARG A 244 -52.53 36.89 52.63
CA ARG A 244 -52.88 36.49 54.00
C ARG A 244 -53.19 37.71 54.88
N GLU A 245 -52.36 38.74 54.85
CA GLU A 245 -52.61 39.98 55.60
C GLU A 245 -53.89 40.68 55.12
N ALA A 246 -54.16 40.71 53.81
CA ALA A 246 -55.40 41.23 53.26
C ALA A 246 -56.62 40.39 53.67
N ALA A 247 -56.49 39.05 53.72
CA ALA A 247 -57.52 38.15 54.23
C ALA A 247 -57.77 38.39 55.73
N GLU A 248 -56.74 38.41 56.57
CA GLU A 248 -56.87 38.70 58.01
C GLU A 248 -57.45 40.11 58.28
N GLN A 249 -57.10 41.12 57.48
CA GLN A 249 -57.72 42.45 57.56
C GLN A 249 -59.20 42.42 57.13
N SER A 250 -59.55 41.62 56.12
CA SER A 250 -60.93 41.43 55.69
C SER A 250 -61.76 40.71 56.75
N GLU A 251 -61.24 39.61 57.32
CA GLU A 251 -61.84 38.87 58.42
C GLU A 251 -62.02 39.75 59.66
N ARG A 252 -61.03 40.57 60.04
CA ARG A 252 -61.15 41.55 61.13
C ARG A 252 -62.26 42.57 60.86
N ARG A 253 -62.35 43.13 59.64
CA ARG A 253 -63.44 44.05 59.26
C ARG A 253 -64.81 43.37 59.31
N VAL A 254 -64.92 42.11 58.90
CA VAL A 254 -66.17 41.32 58.98
C VAL A 254 -66.52 40.99 60.43
N ALA A 255 -65.54 40.64 61.27
CA ALA A 255 -65.73 40.39 62.71
C ALA A 255 -66.14 41.67 63.46
N GLU A 256 -65.54 42.82 63.14
CA GLU A 256 -65.92 44.13 63.68
C GLU A 256 -67.33 44.53 63.23
N ALA A 257 -67.64 44.41 61.93
CA ALA A 257 -68.96 44.75 61.40
C ALA A 257 -70.08 43.83 61.93
N THR A 258 -69.82 42.52 62.06
CA THR A 258 -70.78 41.58 62.68
C THR A 258 -70.88 41.79 64.20
N GLY A 259 -69.78 42.14 64.88
CA GLY A 259 -69.77 42.53 66.29
C GLY A 259 -70.53 43.84 66.56
N GLN A 260 -70.47 44.81 65.64
CA GLN A 260 -71.29 46.02 65.68
C GLN A 260 -72.77 45.69 65.38
N ALA A 261 -73.05 44.88 64.35
CA ALA A 261 -74.41 44.48 63.99
C ALA A 261 -75.09 43.70 65.12
N THR A 262 -74.38 42.80 65.81
CA THR A 262 -74.91 42.08 66.98
C THR A 262 -75.15 43.00 68.17
N LYS A 263 -74.27 43.98 68.44
CA LYS A 263 -74.51 45.02 69.46
C LYS A 263 -75.72 45.88 69.14
N ILE A 264 -75.87 46.33 67.89
CA ILE A 264 -77.04 47.10 67.44
C ILE A 264 -78.31 46.26 67.56
N ARG A 265 -78.25 44.97 67.20
CA ARG A 265 -79.39 44.04 67.35
C ARG A 265 -79.75 43.82 68.82
N GLN A 266 -78.78 43.61 69.72
CA GLN A 266 -79.00 43.50 71.17
C GLN A 266 -79.57 44.79 71.77
N GLN A 267 -79.08 45.96 71.36
CA GLN A 267 -79.62 47.25 71.79
C GLN A 267 -81.04 47.47 71.26
N ALA A 268 -81.35 47.03 70.04
CA ALA A 268 -82.70 47.05 69.49
C ALA A 268 -83.63 46.08 70.25
N GLU A 269 -83.19 44.85 70.50
CA GLU A 269 -83.87 43.82 71.31
C GLU A 269 -84.16 44.35 72.73
N GLU A 270 -83.16 44.86 73.45
CA GLU A 270 -83.34 45.52 74.76
C GLU A 270 -84.29 46.72 74.70
N SER A 271 -84.20 47.57 73.66
CA SER A 271 -85.10 48.72 73.53
C SER A 271 -86.54 48.30 73.28
N ALA A 272 -86.75 47.21 72.53
CA ALA A 272 -88.04 46.60 72.30
C ALA A 272 -88.57 45.93 73.58
N GLU A 273 -87.75 45.21 74.34
CA GLU A 273 -88.13 44.64 75.64
C GLU A 273 -88.49 45.71 76.67
N ARG A 274 -87.71 46.79 76.76
CA ARG A 274 -88.02 47.96 77.62
C ARG A 274 -89.34 48.61 77.19
N THR A 275 -89.59 48.73 75.89
CA THR A 275 -90.85 49.28 75.33
C THR A 275 -92.03 48.36 75.60
N LEU A 276 -91.90 47.05 75.41
CA LEU A 276 -92.92 46.04 75.72
C LEU A 276 -93.21 45.98 77.22
N THR A 277 -92.19 46.05 78.07
CA THR A 277 -92.32 46.06 79.53
C THR A 277 -93.02 47.33 80.01
N ARG A 278 -92.67 48.49 79.42
CA ARG A 278 -93.37 49.76 79.66
C ARG A 278 -94.85 49.68 79.22
N ALA A 279 -95.11 49.23 78.00
CA ALA A 279 -96.47 49.10 77.47
C ALA A 279 -97.34 48.11 78.27
N ARG A 280 -96.75 46.98 78.73
CA ARG A 280 -97.41 46.05 79.67
C ARG A 280 -97.75 46.74 80.99
N ARG A 281 -96.80 47.47 81.59
CA ARG A 281 -97.01 48.17 82.86
C ARG A 281 -98.04 49.31 82.76
N GLU A 282 -98.04 50.04 81.64
CA GLU A 282 -99.06 51.05 81.33
C GLU A 282 -100.44 50.39 81.13
N ALA A 283 -100.51 49.23 80.45
CA ALA A 283 -101.75 48.46 80.31
C ALA A 283 -102.24 47.86 81.65
N GLU A 284 -101.35 47.38 82.51
CA GLU A 284 -101.67 46.91 83.87
C GLU A 284 -102.20 48.04 84.74
N GLN A 285 -101.60 49.25 84.68
CA GLN A 285 -102.10 50.44 85.36
C GLN A 285 -103.47 50.87 84.81
N LEU A 286 -103.69 50.76 83.50
CA LEU A 286 -104.97 51.07 82.86
C LEU A 286 -106.06 50.06 83.26
N LEU A 287 -105.73 48.76 83.32
CA LEU A 287 -106.63 47.70 83.85
C LEU A 287 -106.92 47.87 85.35
N THR A 288 -105.93 48.27 86.15
CA THR A 288 -106.08 48.44 87.60
C THR A 288 -106.90 49.70 87.92
N SER A 289 -106.72 50.78 87.17
CA SER A 289 -107.55 51.98 87.28
C SER A 289 -108.96 51.80 86.71
N ALA A 290 -109.14 50.95 85.69
CA ALA A 290 -110.47 50.52 85.25
C ALA A 290 -111.19 49.68 86.32
N ARG A 291 -110.49 48.72 86.97
CA ARG A 291 -111.05 47.92 88.07
C ARG A 291 -111.46 48.77 89.26
N THR A 292 -110.57 49.64 89.76
CA THR A 292 -110.89 50.50 90.91
C THR A 292 -112.00 51.51 90.62
N ARG A 293 -112.19 51.95 89.36
CA ARG A 293 -113.39 52.70 88.96
C ARG A 293 -114.66 51.84 89.00
N ALA A 294 -114.63 50.63 88.42
CA ALA A 294 -115.77 49.72 88.44
C ALA A 294 -116.15 49.28 89.87
N GLU A 295 -115.17 49.05 90.74
CA GLU A 295 -115.37 48.76 92.16
C GLU A 295 -115.97 49.96 92.91
N ALA A 296 -115.55 51.19 92.58
CA ALA A 296 -116.14 52.41 93.15
C ALA A 296 -117.59 52.65 92.69
N GLU A 297 -117.91 52.41 91.40
CA GLU A 297 -119.28 52.48 90.88
C GLU A 297 -120.18 51.41 91.52
N LEU A 298 -119.69 50.16 91.65
CA LEU A 298 -120.41 49.10 92.36
C LEU A 298 -120.63 49.42 93.84
N ALA A 299 -119.63 50.01 94.52
CA ALA A 299 -119.77 50.46 95.89
C ALA A 299 -120.83 51.56 96.03
N ALA A 300 -120.78 52.59 95.19
CA ALA A 300 -121.76 53.69 95.18
C ALA A 300 -123.19 53.18 94.93
N ALA A 301 -123.39 52.34 93.91
CA ALA A 301 -124.69 51.72 93.62
C ALA A 301 -125.19 50.85 94.78
N SER A 302 -124.29 50.13 95.48
CA SER A 302 -124.66 49.36 96.67
C SER A 302 -125.08 50.24 97.85
N GLU A 303 -124.50 51.44 97.99
CA GLU A 303 -124.84 52.37 99.06
C GLU A 303 -126.19 53.06 98.81
N GLU A 304 -126.49 53.43 97.56
CA GLU A 304 -127.83 53.92 97.18
C GLU A 304 -128.92 52.84 97.36
N ALA A 305 -128.61 51.60 96.99
CA ALA A 305 -129.48 50.45 97.25
C ALA A 305 -129.69 50.18 98.76
N ALA A 306 -128.69 50.47 99.62
CA ALA A 306 -128.83 50.38 101.07
C ALA A 306 -129.70 51.54 101.63
N ARG A 307 -129.44 52.78 101.19
CA ARG A 307 -130.17 53.99 101.62
C ARG A 307 -131.66 53.91 101.30
N THR A 308 -132.03 53.51 100.08
CA THR A 308 -133.42 53.29 99.68
C THR A 308 -134.13 52.23 100.53
N LYS A 309 -133.46 51.10 100.81
CA LYS A 309 -133.99 50.01 101.64
C LYS A 309 -134.32 50.45 103.08
N VAL A 310 -133.49 51.33 103.67
CA VAL A 310 -133.72 51.90 105.02
C VAL A 310 -134.90 52.86 105.05
N ILE A 311 -135.14 53.61 103.96
CA ILE A 311 -136.30 54.51 103.85
C ILE A 311 -137.59 53.69 103.79
N SER A 312 -137.69 52.73 102.85
CA SER A 312 -138.89 51.88 102.71
C SER A 312 -139.22 51.08 103.97
N ALA A 313 -138.21 50.59 104.69
CA ALA A 313 -138.43 49.89 105.96
C ALA A 313 -139.17 50.76 107.00
N ARG A 314 -138.78 52.03 107.15
CA ARG A 314 -139.38 52.98 108.10
C ARG A 314 -140.84 53.29 107.79
N GLU A 315 -141.23 53.29 106.52
CA GLU A 315 -142.64 53.48 106.12
C GLU A 315 -143.49 52.28 106.50
N THR A 316 -143.00 51.04 106.29
CA THR A 316 -143.74 49.83 106.67
C THR A 316 -143.98 49.73 108.18
N GLU A 317 -143.00 50.09 109.01
CA GLU A 317 -143.14 50.08 110.47
C GLU A 317 -144.17 51.12 110.96
N ARG A 318 -144.20 52.31 110.32
CA ARG A 318 -145.15 53.38 110.63
C ARG A 318 -146.59 53.03 110.23
N LEU A 319 -146.78 52.24 109.17
CA LEU A 319 -148.07 51.70 108.78
C LEU A 319 -148.53 50.56 109.70
N ALA A 320 -147.64 49.65 110.11
CA ALA A 320 -147.95 48.57 111.04
C ALA A 320 -148.51 49.09 112.38
N LYS A 321 -147.84 50.09 112.98
CA LYS A 321 -148.27 50.74 114.23
C LYS A 321 -149.64 51.45 114.11
N ARG A 322 -150.07 51.81 112.89
CA ARG A 322 -151.40 52.40 112.64
C ARG A 322 -152.50 51.35 112.49
N ARG A 323 -152.17 50.12 112.06
CA ARG A 323 -153.11 48.99 111.98
C ARG A 323 -153.52 48.50 113.37
N ASP A 324 -152.54 48.30 114.25
CA ASP A 324 -152.76 47.58 115.51
C ASP A 324 -153.59 48.38 116.52
N GLY A 325 -153.50 49.73 116.49
CA GLY A 325 -154.36 50.60 117.27
C GLY A 325 -155.85 50.56 116.87
N ILE A 326 -156.15 50.33 115.59
CA ILE A 326 -157.54 50.23 115.09
C ILE A 326 -158.20 48.92 115.54
N LEU A 327 -157.44 47.81 115.56
CA LEU A 327 -157.94 46.51 116.00
C LEU A 327 -158.31 46.50 117.50
N ALA A 328 -157.56 47.22 118.35
CA ALA A 328 -157.86 47.32 119.77
C ALA A 328 -159.20 48.01 120.07
N GLN A 329 -159.63 48.97 119.24
CA GLN A 329 -160.90 49.68 119.42
C GLN A 329 -162.13 48.84 119.03
N ILE A 330 -161.95 47.79 118.22
CA ILE A 330 -163.05 46.91 117.79
C ILE A 330 -163.40 45.88 118.86
N ALA A 331 -162.42 45.40 119.64
CA ALA A 331 -162.63 44.39 120.67
C ALA A 331 -163.57 44.87 121.80
N GLY A 332 -163.35 46.09 122.32
CA GLY A 332 -164.09 46.63 123.46
C GLY A 332 -165.57 46.98 123.18
N LEU A 333 -166.00 47.00 121.92
CA LEU A 333 -167.39 47.29 121.54
C LEU A 333 -168.28 46.04 121.45
N ASN A 334 -167.70 44.83 121.47
CA ASN A 334 -168.45 43.60 121.24
C ASN A 334 -169.10 43.03 122.51
N ASP A 335 -168.46 43.19 123.67
CA ASP A 335 -168.96 42.67 124.96
C ASP A 335 -170.21 43.39 125.49
N ILE A 336 -170.51 44.59 124.99
CA ILE A 336 -171.71 45.35 125.34
C ILE A 336 -172.94 44.88 124.54
N ALA A 337 -172.74 44.29 123.36
CA ALA A 337 -173.81 44.07 122.37
C ALA A 337 -174.63 42.77 122.56
N THR A 338 -174.17 41.80 123.35
CA THR A 338 -174.76 40.45 123.38
C THR A 338 -175.65 40.14 124.60
N ASN A 339 -175.56 40.91 125.68
CA ASN A 339 -176.14 40.51 126.98
C ASN A 339 -177.55 41.08 127.30
N ILE A 340 -178.18 41.78 126.35
CA ILE A 340 -179.50 42.45 126.52
C ILE A 340 -180.64 41.73 125.74
N ALA A 341 -180.32 40.64 125.02
CA ALA A 341 -181.17 40.18 123.91
C ALA A 341 -182.02 38.90 124.09
N ARG A 342 -181.95 38.11 125.20
CA ARG A 342 -182.88 36.97 125.36
C ARG A 342 -183.21 36.33 126.72
N GLN A 343 -182.78 36.85 127.88
CA GLN A 343 -183.50 36.51 129.12
C GLN A 343 -183.72 37.74 130.02
N ALA A 344 -184.70 38.59 129.70
CA ALA A 344 -185.65 38.53 128.59
C ALA A 344 -186.12 39.86 127.94
N ALA A 345 -186.31 41.02 128.57
CA ALA A 345 -186.07 41.52 129.93
C ALA A 345 -184.58 41.74 130.30
N GLU A 346 -183.96 42.89 130.03
CA GLU A 346 -184.53 44.21 129.76
C GLU A 346 -183.57 44.91 128.77
N LEU A 347 -184.00 45.18 127.54
CA LEU A 347 -184.81 46.30 127.07
C LEU A 347 -183.97 47.36 126.35
N ASP A 348 -184.27 47.50 125.06
CA ASP A 348 -184.42 48.77 124.33
C ASP A 348 -183.20 49.51 123.72
N SER A 349 -183.46 50.00 122.51
CA SER A 349 -182.92 51.20 121.84
C SER A 349 -181.52 51.28 121.19
N ALA A 350 -181.57 51.76 119.94
CA ALA A 350 -180.69 52.75 119.28
C ALA A 350 -179.33 52.35 118.61
N THR A 351 -178.74 53.12 117.65
CA THR A 351 -179.23 53.75 116.38
C THR A 351 -178.28 54.90 115.86
N THR A 352 -177.70 54.75 114.65
CA THR A 352 -177.55 55.81 113.58
C THR A 352 -176.41 56.89 113.52
N GLN A 353 -175.66 56.86 112.38
CA GLN A 353 -175.19 57.96 111.46
C GLN A 353 -174.09 59.03 111.78
N LEU A 354 -173.70 59.71 110.67
CA LEU A 354 -173.07 61.04 110.44
C LEU A 354 -171.51 61.16 110.45
N VAL A 355 -170.85 62.17 109.81
CA VAL A 355 -170.93 62.81 108.46
C VAL A 355 -169.84 63.92 108.33
N SER A 356 -169.26 64.18 107.14
CA SER A 356 -168.35 65.33 106.76
C SER A 356 -167.03 65.50 107.56
N SER A 357 -165.97 66.23 107.15
CA SER A 357 -165.29 66.60 105.87
C SER A 357 -163.86 67.13 106.26
N ASP A 358 -163.00 67.97 105.63
CA ASP A 358 -162.80 68.77 104.39
C ASP A 358 -161.29 69.25 104.37
N SER A 359 -160.63 69.93 103.42
CA SER A 359 -160.86 70.35 102.00
C SER A 359 -159.54 70.82 101.32
N ALA A 360 -159.50 70.83 99.98
CA ALA A 360 -158.84 71.81 99.07
C ALA A 360 -157.25 71.91 98.96
N PRO A 361 -156.66 72.67 97.98
CA PRO A 361 -155.95 72.09 96.80
C PRO A 361 -154.56 72.77 96.51
N ALA A 362 -153.90 72.90 95.33
CA ALA A 362 -154.19 72.68 93.88
C ALA A 362 -152.93 72.73 92.95
N THR A 363 -152.96 72.05 91.77
CA THR A 363 -152.45 72.49 90.41
C THR A 363 -150.95 72.81 90.10
N PRO A 364 -150.48 72.87 88.81
CA PRO A 364 -150.72 71.99 87.64
C PRO A 364 -149.40 71.71 86.77
N PRO A 365 -149.30 71.72 85.40
CA PRO A 365 -148.43 70.77 84.63
C PRO A 365 -147.36 71.51 83.74
N ASP A 366 -146.77 71.05 82.62
CA ASP A 366 -146.93 69.93 81.66
C ASP A 366 -145.55 69.70 80.91
N THR A 367 -145.26 68.89 79.87
CA THR A 367 -146.01 68.15 78.81
C THR A 367 -145.26 66.85 78.39
N SER A 368 -145.95 65.97 77.63
CA SER A 368 -145.56 65.19 76.41
C SER A 368 -144.11 64.61 76.23
N SER A 369 -143.80 63.53 75.51
CA SER A 369 -144.42 62.70 74.42
C SER A 369 -143.62 61.37 74.31
N PRO A 370 -143.92 60.39 73.42
CA PRO A 370 -145.12 60.06 72.63
C PRO A 370 -145.66 58.65 73.07
N LYS A 371 -146.40 57.79 72.32
CA LYS A 371 -146.71 57.65 70.87
C LYS A 371 -147.92 56.70 70.66
N ASP A 372 -148.60 56.87 69.52
CA ASP A 372 -149.57 55.98 68.84
C ASP A 372 -150.57 55.19 69.72
#